data_AF-A0A1G7KKG0-F1
#
_entry.id   AF-A0A1G7KKG0-F1
#
_cell.length_a   1.000
_cell.length_b   1.000
_cell.length_c   1.000
_cell.angle_alpha   90.00
_cell.angle_beta   90.00
_cell.angle_gamma   90.00
#
_symmetry.space_group_name_H-M   'P 1'
#
loop_
_entity.id
_entity.type
_entity.pdbx_description
1 polymer ?
#
loop_
_entity_poly.entity_id
_entity_poly.type
_entity_poly.pdbx_seq_one_letter_code
_entity_poly.pdbx_strand_id
1 'polypeptide(L)'
;MRTLALATIAVLASTAVGQTPTQTKAPTQAAVHKAPKVNEGQRVFEQNCSRCHNPPDGFSPRISSTVVRHMRVRANLSEEDAKALMKFFHP
;
A
#
# COMPACT_ATOMS: atom_id res chain seq x y z
N MET A 1 -16.15 12.67 36.32
CA MET A 1 -16.17 14.14 36.51
C MET A 1 -15.48 14.73 35.29
N ARG A 2 -16.19 14.89 34.16
CA ARG A 2 -16.90 16.12 33.73
C ARG A 2 -15.99 17.35 33.69
N THR A 3 -15.44 17.64 32.51
CA THR A 3 -15.48 18.97 31.88
C THR A 3 -15.32 18.81 30.37
N LEU A 4 -16.44 18.90 29.64
CA LEU A 4 -16.44 19.19 28.20
C LEU A 4 -16.34 20.71 28.04
N ALA A 5 -15.44 21.19 27.20
CA ALA A 5 -15.44 22.57 26.72
C ALA A 5 -15.92 22.55 25.26
N LEU A 6 -17.16 22.98 25.04
CA LEU A 6 -17.69 23.29 23.72
C LEU A 6 -17.28 24.73 23.37
N ALA A 7 -16.50 24.90 22.31
CA ALA A 7 -16.30 26.19 21.67
C ALA A 7 -17.02 26.17 20.32
N THR A 8 -18.19 26.80 20.28
CA THR A 8 -18.97 27.09 19.08
C THR A 8 -18.30 28.24 18.33
N ILE A 9 -17.87 28.01 17.09
CA ILE A 9 -17.44 29.08 16.19
C ILE A 9 -18.41 29.12 15.01
N ALA A 10 -18.88 30.33 14.75
CA ALA A 10 -19.97 30.72 13.89
C ALA A 10 -19.72 30.43 12.39
N VAL A 11 -20.81 30.08 11.72
CA VAL A 11 -20.92 29.89 10.27
C VAL A 11 -20.92 31.26 9.59
N LEU A 12 -19.99 31.49 8.65
CA LEU A 12 -20.15 32.51 7.61
C LEU A 12 -20.50 31.80 6.30
N ALA A 13 -21.71 32.07 5.81
CA ALA A 13 -22.18 31.68 4.50
C ALA A 13 -21.75 32.72 3.46
N SER A 14 -20.91 32.32 2.51
CA SER A 14 -20.61 33.11 1.32
C SER A 14 -21.24 32.46 0.10
N THR A 15 -22.29 33.08 -0.42
CA THR A 15 -22.91 32.74 -1.70
C THR A 15 -22.02 33.25 -2.83
N ALA A 16 -21.39 32.35 -3.58
CA ALA A 16 -20.78 32.66 -4.87
C ALA A 16 -21.50 31.85 -5.96
N VAL A 17 -22.41 32.51 -6.67
CA VAL A 17 -22.95 32.03 -7.95
C VAL A 17 -21.83 32.14 -8.98
N GLY A 18 -21.18 31.02 -9.25
CA GLY A 18 -20.17 30.85 -10.31
C GLY A 18 -20.81 30.23 -11.54
N GLN A 19 -20.68 30.92 -12.66
CA GLN A 19 -21.29 30.65 -13.96
C GLN A 19 -20.80 29.31 -14.55
N THR A 20 -21.72 28.56 -15.16
CA THR A 20 -21.44 27.32 -15.87
C THR A 20 -20.79 27.61 -17.23
N PRO A 21 -19.56 27.16 -17.52
CA PRO A 21 -19.09 27.07 -18.89
C PRO A 21 -19.50 25.71 -19.45
N THR A 22 -20.46 25.70 -20.38
CA THR A 22 -20.74 24.52 -21.20
C THR A 22 -19.52 24.24 -22.08
N GLN A 23 -18.63 23.37 -21.60
CA GLN A 23 -17.58 22.77 -22.42
C GLN A 23 -18.13 21.52 -23.09
N THR A 24 -18.38 21.63 -24.39
CA THR A 24 -18.59 20.51 -25.31
C THR A 24 -17.39 19.56 -25.22
N LYS A 25 -17.55 18.43 -24.53
CA LYS A 25 -16.55 17.35 -24.48
C LYS A 25 -16.55 16.59 -25.80
N ALA A 26 -15.47 16.71 -26.56
CA ALA A 26 -15.08 15.71 -27.55
C ALA A 26 -14.81 14.36 -26.86
N PRO A 27 -15.06 13.21 -27.51
CA PRO A 27 -14.83 11.90 -26.90
C PRO A 27 -13.33 11.65 -26.84
N THR A 28 -12.71 11.96 -25.69
CA THR A 28 -11.34 11.55 -25.40
C THR A 28 -11.35 10.04 -25.23
N GLN A 29 -10.71 9.33 -26.17
CA GLN A 29 -10.43 7.90 -26.03
C GLN A 29 -9.70 7.70 -24.71
N ALA A 30 -10.36 7.03 -23.76
CA ALA A 30 -9.79 6.72 -22.47
C ALA A 30 -8.58 5.80 -22.69
N ALA A 31 -7.38 6.36 -22.59
CA ALA A 31 -6.18 5.57 -22.44
C ALA A 31 -6.38 4.68 -21.21
N VAL A 32 -6.48 3.37 -21.44
CA VAL A 32 -6.54 2.38 -20.37
C VAL A 32 -5.17 2.42 -19.70
N HIS A 33 -5.07 3.22 -18.65
CA HIS A 33 -3.92 3.26 -17.78
C HIS A 33 -3.84 1.87 -17.14
N LYS A 34 -2.92 1.05 -17.65
CA LYS A 34 -2.65 -0.27 -17.12
C LYS A 34 -2.20 -0.08 -15.69
N ALA A 35 -3.08 -0.41 -14.74
CA ALA A 35 -2.78 -0.28 -13.32
C ALA A 35 -1.43 -0.96 -13.04
N PRO A 36 -0.56 -0.36 -12.21
CA PRO A 36 0.74 -0.94 -11.90
C PRO A 36 0.52 -2.37 -11.39
N LYS A 37 1.20 -3.35 -12.01
CA LYS A 37 1.19 -4.72 -11.50
C LYS A 37 1.80 -4.67 -10.11
N VAL A 38 1.00 -4.94 -9.09
CA VAL A 38 1.46 -5.06 -7.70
C VAL A 38 2.57 -6.10 -7.67
N ASN A 39 3.73 -5.75 -7.11
CA ASN A 39 4.79 -6.73 -6.87
C ASN A 39 4.34 -7.62 -5.70
N GLU A 40 3.91 -8.83 -6.04
CA GLU A 40 3.38 -9.78 -5.08
C GLU A 40 4.36 -10.09 -3.94
N GLY A 41 5.66 -10.17 -4.22
CA GLY A 41 6.65 -10.40 -3.18
C GLY A 41 6.83 -9.20 -2.24
N GLN A 42 6.68 -7.97 -2.74
CA GLN A 42 6.64 -6.77 -1.90
C GLN A 42 5.40 -6.78 -0.99
N ARG A 43 4.23 -7.12 -1.53
CA ARG A 43 2.99 -7.26 -0.76
C ARG A 43 3.16 -8.28 0.38
N VAL A 44 3.73 -9.44 0.08
CA VAL A 44 4.00 -10.49 1.07
C VAL A 44 4.98 -9.99 2.14
N PHE A 45 6.04 -9.27 1.74
CA PHE A 45 7.03 -8.71 2.67
C PHE A 45 6.39 -7.74 3.67
N GLU A 46 5.66 -6.74 3.17
CA GLU A 46 4.99 -5.71 3.97
C GLU A 46 3.97 -6.31 4.95
N GLN A 47 3.27 -7.37 4.52
CA GLN A 47 2.25 -8.02 5.34
C GLN A 47 2.82 -8.94 6.41
N ASN A 48 3.98 -9.58 6.19
CA ASN A 48 4.42 -10.69 7.03
C ASN A 48 5.74 -10.46 7.76
N CYS A 49 6.69 -9.73 7.20
CA CYS A 49 8.08 -9.77 7.65
C CYS A 49 8.36 -8.89 8.89
N SER A 50 7.61 -7.80 9.08
CA SER A 50 7.76 -6.89 10.23
C SER A 50 6.79 -7.18 11.38
N ARG A 51 6.01 -8.27 11.30
CA ARG A 51 5.01 -8.62 12.32
C ARG A 51 5.62 -9.03 13.66
N CYS A 52 6.79 -9.65 13.62
CA CYS A 52 7.41 -10.26 14.80
C CYS A 52 8.73 -9.58 15.20
N HIS A 53 9.47 -9.03 14.24
CA HIS A 53 10.74 -8.34 14.46
C HIS A 53 11.00 -7.39 13.28
N ASN A 54 11.97 -6.49 13.41
CA ASN A 54 12.45 -5.73 12.26
C ASN A 54 13.13 -6.69 11.25
N PRO A 55 12.75 -6.70 9.97
CA PRO A 55 13.44 -7.49 8.96
C PRO A 55 14.92 -7.09 8.90
N PRO A 56 15.86 -8.03 8.83
CA PRO A 56 17.27 -7.67 8.71
C PRO A 56 17.58 -7.19 7.29
N ASP A 57 18.42 -6.17 7.17
CA ASP A 57 18.90 -5.64 5.90
C ASP A 57 20.18 -6.34 5.42
N GLY A 58 20.44 -6.30 4.11
CA GLY A 58 21.78 -6.58 3.56
C GLY A 58 22.17 -8.06 3.44
N PHE A 59 21.24 -8.95 3.12
CA PHE A 59 21.58 -10.36 2.86
C PHE A 59 22.02 -10.63 1.42
N SER A 60 22.96 -11.56 1.26
CA SER A 60 23.21 -12.17 -0.05
C SER A 60 22.04 -13.07 -0.47
N PRO A 61 21.81 -13.29 -1.77
CA PRO A 61 20.69 -14.12 -2.25
C PRO A 61 20.60 -15.52 -1.61
N ARG A 62 21.76 -16.15 -1.34
CA ARG A 62 21.81 -17.47 -0.71
C ARG A 62 21.30 -17.43 0.75
N ILE A 63 21.64 -16.37 1.48
CA ILE A 63 21.17 -16.18 2.85
C ILE A 63 19.67 -15.88 2.85
N SER A 64 19.21 -14.95 1.99
CA SER A 64 17.79 -14.62 1.82
C SER A 64 16.95 -15.86 1.52
N SER A 65 17.43 -16.76 0.65
CA SER A 65 16.74 -18.04 0.36
C SER A 65 16.55 -18.92 1.59
N THR A 66 17.59 -18.99 2.44
CA THR A 66 17.56 -19.79 3.68
C THR A 66 16.61 -19.17 4.69
N VAL A 67 16.65 -17.85 4.85
CA VAL A 67 15.74 -17.08 5.70
C VAL A 67 14.29 -17.29 5.26
N VAL A 68 13.97 -17.16 3.97
CA VAL A 68 12.59 -17.37 3.47
C VAL A 68 12.11 -18.80 3.73
N ARG A 69 12.96 -19.82 3.54
CA ARG A 69 12.60 -21.21 3.89
C ARG A 69 12.28 -21.38 5.37
N HIS A 70 13.09 -20.79 6.25
CA HIS A 70 12.84 -20.82 7.68
C HIS A 70 11.55 -20.06 8.04
N MET A 71 11.36 -18.88 7.45
CA MET A 71 10.19 -18.03 7.67
C MET A 71 8.90 -18.60 7.09
N ARG A 72 8.95 -19.51 6.10
CA ARG A 72 7.74 -20.21 5.65
C ARG A 72 7.02 -20.89 6.82
N VAL A 73 7.77 -21.50 7.73
CA VAL A 73 7.22 -22.13 8.93
C VAL A 73 6.95 -21.10 10.02
N ARG A 74 7.89 -20.19 10.29
CA ARG A 74 7.81 -19.27 11.44
C ARG A 74 6.79 -18.14 11.25
N ALA A 75 6.62 -17.64 10.03
CA ALA A 75 5.65 -16.62 9.66
C ALA A 75 4.39 -17.21 9.00
N ASN A 76 4.29 -18.54 8.93
CA ASN A 76 3.16 -19.27 8.33
C ASN A 76 2.87 -18.79 6.89
N LEU A 77 3.90 -18.73 6.06
CA LEU A 77 3.75 -18.36 4.64
C LEU A 77 3.28 -19.57 3.84
N SER A 78 2.41 -19.34 2.87
CA SER A 78 2.11 -20.33 1.84
C SER A 78 3.35 -20.62 0.97
N GLU A 79 3.30 -21.70 0.18
CA GLU A 79 4.39 -21.98 -0.77
C GLU A 79 4.49 -20.88 -1.84
N GLU A 80 3.34 -20.35 -2.26
CA GLU A 80 3.19 -19.29 -3.24
C GLU A 80 3.80 -17.99 -2.72
N ASP A 81 3.46 -17.61 -1.48
CA ASP A 81 4.00 -16.41 -0.82
C ASP A 81 5.52 -16.51 -0.67
N ALA A 82 6.02 -17.67 -0.23
CA ALA A 82 7.46 -17.89 -0.12
C ALA A 82 8.18 -17.77 -1.47
N LYS A 83 7.59 -18.28 -2.56
CA LYS A 83 8.15 -18.13 -3.91
C LYS A 83 8.12 -16.68 -4.40
N ALA A 84 7.02 -15.97 -4.17
CA ALA A 84 6.90 -14.56 -4.51
C ALA A 84 7.95 -13.72 -3.76
N LEU A 85 8.11 -13.98 -2.46
CA LEU A 85 9.09 -13.31 -1.62
C LEU A 85 10.54 -13.59 -2.06
N MET A 86 10.87 -14.84 -2.44
CA MET A 86 12.19 -15.16 -2.99
C MET A 86 12.49 -14.42 -4.29
N LYS A 87 11.49 -14.25 -5.18
CA LYS A 87 11.66 -13.44 -6.40
C LYS A 87 11.87 -11.97 -6.09
N PHE A 88 11.20 -11.45 -5.06
CA PHE A 88 11.38 -10.07 -4.63
C PHE A 88 12.77 -9.80 -4.05
N PHE A 89 13.34 -10.75 -3.30
CA PHE A 89 14.68 -10.60 -2.75
C PHE A 89 15.80 -10.81 -3.78
N HIS A 90 15.52 -11.47 -4.91
CA HIS A 90 16.47 -11.70 -5.99
C HIS A 90 15.92 -11.13 -7.32
N PRO A 91 15.89 -9.80 -7.48
CA PRO A 91 15.43 -9.16 -8.71
C PRO A 91 16.35 -9.43 -9.91
#